data_AF-A0A959A666-F1
#
_entry.id   AF-A0A959A666-F1
#
_cell.length_a   1.000
_cell.length_b   1.000
_cell.length_c   1.000
_cell.angle_alpha   90.00
_cell.angle_beta   90.00
_cell.angle_gamma   90.00
#
_symmetry.space_group_name_H-M   'P 1'
#
loop_
_entity.id
_entity.type
_entity.pdbx_description
1 polymer ?
#
loop_
_entity_poly.entity_id
_entity_poly.type
_entity_poly.pdbx_seq_one_letter_code
_entity_poly.pdbx_strand_id
1 'polypeptide(L)'
;MGRIIWLPLLASCYFFFSGCGNDFIYEEKLPIPADSWAYEDTLAFKFSISDTTKIYALLLDVTHSPEYGFQNLYVQIHTRYPNGKVEQQVLSLELANQAGIWNGQCSGKSCTLEIPLLEKAVFRETGNYSLTLEQYMRESPIPGVKDMALKIKPIGMR
;
A
#
# COMPACT_ATOMS: atom_id res chain seq x y z
N MET A 1 52.76 22.95 42.14
CA MET A 1 52.63 21.88 41.13
C MET A 1 51.23 21.29 41.30
N GLY A 2 50.29 21.32 40.38
CA GLY A 2 50.28 21.74 38.98
C GLY A 2 48.90 22.27 38.59
N ARG A 3 48.86 22.99 37.47
CA ARG A 3 47.66 23.42 36.76
C ARG A 3 47.23 22.27 35.86
N ILE A 4 45.95 21.88 35.85
CA ILE A 4 45.33 21.26 34.67
C ILE A 4 43.93 21.83 34.50
N ILE A 5 43.78 22.47 33.34
CA ILE A 5 42.60 23.10 32.78
C ILE A 5 41.75 22.00 32.13
N TRP A 6 40.43 22.02 32.30
CA TRP A 6 39.51 21.28 31.41
C TRP A 6 38.39 22.22 30.95
N LEU A 7 38.48 22.61 29.67
CA LEU A 7 37.41 23.29 28.93
C LEU A 7 36.22 22.34 28.76
N PRO A 8 34.97 22.74 29.03
CA PRO A 8 33.82 22.04 28.47
C PRO A 8 33.64 22.50 27.03
N LEU A 9 34.13 21.68 26.09
CA LEU A 9 33.88 21.80 24.67
C LEU A 9 32.43 21.33 24.39
N LEU A 10 31.45 22.17 24.75
CA LEU A 10 30.03 21.95 24.47
C LEU A 10 29.73 22.35 23.02
N ALA A 11 30.28 21.59 22.08
CA ALA A 11 29.87 21.63 20.69
C ALA A 11 28.49 20.96 20.59
N SER A 12 27.45 21.79 20.71
CA SER A 12 26.07 21.45 20.40
C SER A 12 25.98 21.03 18.94
N CYS A 13 26.10 19.72 18.70
CA CYS A 13 25.84 19.12 17.40
C CYS A 13 24.32 19.02 17.27
N TYR A 14 23.71 20.09 16.73
CA TYR A 14 22.31 20.09 16.31
C TYR A 14 22.15 19.04 15.20
N PHE A 15 21.79 17.84 15.60
CA PHE A 15 21.48 16.75 14.69
C PHE A 15 20.12 17.04 14.07
N PHE A 16 20.09 17.82 12.98
CA PHE A 16 18.93 17.90 12.12
C PHE A 16 18.79 16.57 11.38
N PHE A 17 18.11 15.60 12.01
CA PHE A 17 17.49 14.50 11.29
C PHE A 17 16.33 15.09 10.48
N SER A 18 16.61 15.60 9.28
CA SER A 18 15.57 15.69 8.25
C SER A 18 15.30 14.26 7.78
N GLY A 19 14.36 13.60 8.44
CA GLY A 19 13.84 12.32 7.95
C GLY A 19 13.19 12.54 6.59
N CYS A 20 13.70 11.86 5.56
CA CYS A 20 12.99 11.71 4.29
C CYS A 20 11.86 10.71 4.54
N GLY A 21 10.75 11.19 5.09
CA GLY A 21 9.54 10.41 5.23
C GLY A 21 8.81 10.38 3.88
N ASN A 22 8.36 9.20 3.45
CA ASN A 22 7.31 9.18 2.44
C ASN A 22 6.05 9.78 3.08
N ASP A 23 5.56 10.90 2.55
CA ASP A 23 4.38 11.60 3.06
C ASP A 23 3.07 10.86 2.72
N PHE A 24 2.93 9.62 3.19
CA PHE A 24 1.66 8.90 3.14
C PHE A 24 0.72 9.47 4.21
N ILE A 25 -0.50 9.83 3.81
CA ILE A 25 -1.57 10.20 4.74
C ILE A 25 -2.29 8.96 5.29
N TYR A 26 -2.10 7.81 4.64
CA TYR A 26 -2.61 6.52 5.06
C TYR A 26 -1.70 5.43 4.49
N GLU A 27 -1.33 4.48 5.34
CA GLU A 27 -0.62 3.26 4.97
C GLU A 27 -1.08 2.16 5.93
N GLU A 28 -1.69 1.12 5.39
CA GLU A 28 -2.11 -0.04 6.16
C GLU A 28 -1.82 -1.30 5.37
N LYS A 29 -1.20 -2.28 6.04
CA LYS A 29 -0.90 -3.61 5.50
C LYS A 29 -1.79 -4.63 6.17
N LEU A 30 -2.53 -5.39 5.37
CA LEU A 30 -3.40 -6.46 5.83
C LEU A 30 -2.86 -7.81 5.35
N PRO A 31 -2.58 -8.77 6.26
CA PRO A 31 -2.16 -10.11 5.90
C PRO A 31 -3.33 -10.95 5.39
N ILE A 32 -3.04 -11.90 4.51
CA ILE A 32 -3.98 -12.94 4.08
C ILE A 32 -3.76 -14.17 4.97
N PRO A 33 -4.81 -14.73 5.58
CA PRO A 33 -4.68 -15.92 6.42
C PRO A 33 -4.03 -17.10 5.68
N ALA A 34 -3.11 -17.79 6.36
CA ALA A 34 -2.45 -19.01 5.88
C ALA A 34 -1.77 -18.90 4.49
N ASP A 35 -1.47 -17.68 4.02
CA ASP A 35 -0.97 -17.41 2.66
C ASP A 35 -1.87 -18.02 1.56
N SER A 36 -3.17 -18.18 1.83
CA SER A 36 -4.15 -18.75 0.90
C SER A 36 -5.43 -17.91 0.91
N TRP A 37 -5.71 -17.21 -0.19
CA TRP A 37 -6.82 -16.26 -0.22
C TRP A 37 -8.13 -16.94 -0.65
N ALA A 38 -9.05 -17.18 0.29
CA ALA A 38 -10.35 -17.78 0.01
C ALA A 38 -11.40 -16.74 -0.45
N TYR A 39 -12.57 -17.18 -0.92
CA TYR A 39 -13.62 -16.24 -1.36
C TYR A 39 -14.25 -15.48 -0.19
N GLU A 40 -14.24 -16.10 0.99
CA GLU A 40 -14.80 -15.58 2.23
C GLU A 40 -13.88 -14.53 2.89
N ASP A 41 -12.62 -14.49 2.47
CA ASP A 41 -11.60 -13.57 2.99
C ASP A 41 -11.67 -12.23 2.28
N THR A 42 -11.85 -11.16 3.05
CA THR A 42 -11.89 -9.79 2.53
C THR A 42 -10.83 -8.92 3.17
N LEU A 43 -10.15 -8.09 2.39
CA LEU A 43 -9.21 -7.08 2.89
C LEU A 43 -9.91 -5.72 2.88
N ALA A 44 -10.24 -5.20 4.06
CA ALA A 44 -11.00 -3.95 4.19
C ALA A 44 -10.13 -2.81 4.74
N PHE A 45 -9.72 -1.93 3.84
CA PHE A 45 -8.98 -0.71 4.18
C PHE A 45 -9.98 0.41 4.50
N LYS A 46 -9.72 1.16 5.59
CA LYS A 46 -10.59 2.27 6.04
C LYS A 46 -9.72 3.50 6.27
N PHE A 47 -9.97 4.54 5.49
CA PHE A 47 -9.19 5.78 5.52
C PHE A 47 -10.08 7.01 5.50
N SER A 48 -9.55 8.15 5.95
CA SER A 48 -10.28 9.41 6.01
C SER A 48 -9.59 10.47 5.14
N ILE A 49 -10.37 11.18 4.34
CA ILE A 49 -9.89 12.29 3.51
C ILE A 49 -10.38 13.59 4.13
N SER A 50 -9.45 14.49 4.47
CA SER A 50 -9.75 15.80 5.07
C SER A 50 -9.64 16.97 4.09
N ASP A 51 -9.03 16.77 2.92
CA ASP A 51 -8.73 17.84 1.96
C ASP A 51 -9.09 17.43 0.53
N THR A 52 -10.16 17.98 -0.02
CA THR A 52 -10.64 17.70 -1.39
C THR A 52 -9.99 18.58 -2.45
N THR A 53 -9.11 19.50 -2.05
CA THR A 53 -8.38 20.39 -2.97
C THR A 53 -7.11 19.73 -3.55
N LYS A 54 -6.74 18.57 -3.01
CA LYS A 54 -5.55 17.81 -3.39
C LYS A 54 -5.87 16.68 -4.37
N ILE A 55 -4.87 16.35 -5.18
CA ILE A 55 -4.82 15.14 -5.98
C ILE A 55 -4.03 14.09 -5.18
N TYR A 56 -4.51 12.86 -5.15
CA TYR A 56 -3.91 11.76 -4.42
C TYR A 56 -3.47 10.63 -5.36
N ALA A 57 -2.36 9.99 -5.02
CA ALA A 57 -2.00 8.69 -5.57
C ALA A 57 -2.43 7.60 -4.59
N LEU A 58 -3.18 6.62 -5.09
CA LEU A 58 -3.55 5.40 -4.38
C LEU A 58 -2.70 4.27 -4.94
N LEU A 59 -1.88 3.68 -4.08
CA LEU A 59 -0.93 2.62 -4.41
C LEU A 59 -1.31 1.38 -3.62
N LEU A 60 -1.26 0.22 -4.26
CA LEU A 60 -1.48 -1.07 -3.63
C LEU A 60 -0.21 -1.90 -3.78
N ASP A 61 0.42 -2.21 -2.66
CA ASP A 61 1.43 -3.25 -2.63
C ASP A 61 0.75 -4.61 -2.59
N VAL A 62 1.16 -5.51 -3.45
CA VAL A 62 0.78 -6.92 -3.41
C VAL A 62 2.03 -7.74 -3.13
N THR A 63 2.02 -8.46 -2.01
CA THR A 63 3.09 -9.41 -1.67
C THR A 63 2.62 -10.83 -1.91
N HIS A 64 3.39 -11.58 -2.68
CA HIS A 64 3.12 -12.98 -2.98
C HIS A 64 4.38 -13.84 -2.85
N SER A 65 4.20 -15.15 -2.80
CA SER A 65 5.28 -16.14 -2.84
C SER A 65 5.81 -16.27 -4.28
N PRO A 66 7.11 -16.55 -4.48
CA PRO A 66 7.68 -16.88 -5.79
C PRO A 66 7.01 -18.07 -6.47
N GLU A 67 6.36 -18.94 -5.70
CA GLU A 67 5.60 -20.12 -6.16
C GLU A 67 4.16 -19.80 -6.58
N TYR A 68 3.73 -18.53 -6.54
CA TYR A 68 2.42 -18.11 -7.05
C TYR A 68 2.28 -18.51 -8.52
N GLY A 69 1.19 -19.23 -8.85
CA GLY A 69 1.07 -19.96 -10.11
C GLY A 69 0.56 -19.15 -11.31
N PHE A 70 0.23 -17.88 -11.13
CA PHE A 70 -0.42 -17.06 -12.17
C PHE A 70 0.38 -15.82 -12.52
N GLN A 71 0.22 -15.34 -13.75
CA GLN A 71 0.84 -14.09 -14.19
C GLN A 71 0.18 -12.86 -13.52
N ASN A 72 -1.12 -12.96 -13.25
CA ASN A 72 -1.93 -11.88 -12.73
C ASN A 72 -2.84 -12.36 -11.58
N LEU A 73 -3.36 -11.39 -10.84
CA LEU A 73 -4.31 -11.58 -9.75
C LEU A 73 -5.52 -10.69 -10.02
N TYR A 74 -6.67 -11.29 -10.33
CA TYR A 74 -7.92 -10.57 -10.45
C TYR A 74 -8.51 -10.28 -9.08
N VAL A 75 -8.80 -9.01 -8.82
CA VAL A 75 -9.43 -8.55 -7.58
C VAL A 75 -10.70 -7.78 -7.90
N GLN A 76 -11.73 -8.00 -7.10
CA GLN A 76 -12.92 -7.18 -7.08
C GLN A 76 -12.77 -6.15 -5.96
N ILE A 77 -12.88 -4.88 -6.32
CA ILE A 77 -12.72 -3.75 -5.42
C ILE A 77 -14.07 -3.10 -5.20
N HIS A 78 -14.44 -2.92 -3.93
CA HIS A 78 -15.60 -2.16 -3.50
C HIS A 78 -15.14 -0.87 -2.83
N THR A 79 -15.46 0.27 -3.43
CA THR A 79 -15.20 1.60 -2.87
C THR A 79 -16.47 2.16 -2.27
N ARG A 80 -16.52 2.29 -0.95
CA ARG A 80 -17.59 2.98 -0.22
C ARG A 80 -17.20 4.42 0.04
N TYR A 81 -18.03 5.35 -0.42
CA TYR A 81 -17.87 6.80 -0.27
C TYR A 81 -18.51 7.30 1.04
N PRO A 82 -18.13 8.50 1.54
CA PRO A 82 -18.71 9.09 2.74
C PRO A 82 -20.23 9.22 2.70
N ASN A 83 -20.80 9.54 1.54
CA ASN A 83 -22.25 9.60 1.31
C ASN A 83 -22.97 8.23 1.31
N GLY A 84 -22.24 7.12 1.50
CA GLY A 84 -22.79 5.76 1.52
C GLY A 84 -22.90 5.08 0.16
N LYS A 85 -22.63 5.78 -0.95
CA LYS A 85 -22.53 5.18 -2.30
C LYS A 85 -21.43 4.11 -2.29
N VAL A 86 -21.68 3.02 -2.98
CA VAL A 86 -20.69 1.97 -3.23
C VAL A 86 -20.47 1.85 -4.73
N GLU A 87 -19.22 1.86 -5.15
CA GLU A 87 -18.81 1.54 -6.51
C GLU A 87 -18.01 0.23 -6.49
N GLN A 88 -18.19 -0.57 -7.53
CA GLN A 88 -17.51 -1.85 -7.68
C GLN A 88 -16.79 -1.89 -9.02
N GLN A 89 -15.58 -2.42 -9.02
CA GLN A 89 -14.80 -2.67 -10.23
C GLN A 89 -13.96 -3.94 -10.08
N VAL A 90 -13.66 -4.60 -11.19
CA VAL A 90 -12.71 -5.72 -11.24
C VAL A 90 -11.43 -5.22 -11.88
N LEU A 91 -10.28 -5.46 -11.25
CA LEU A 91 -8.97 -5.13 -11.77
C LEU A 91 -8.13 -6.39 -11.97
N SER A 92 -7.30 -6.38 -13.02
CA SER A 92 -6.22 -7.35 -13.23
C SER A 92 -4.93 -6.77 -12.68
N LEU A 93 -4.38 -7.37 -11.63
CA LEU A 93 -3.08 -6.98 -11.07
C LEU A 93 -2.00 -7.80 -11.76
N GLU A 94 -1.24 -7.19 -12.66
CA GLU A 94 -0.22 -7.86 -13.47
C GLU A 94 1.06 -8.09 -12.64
N LEU A 95 1.14 -9.23 -11.95
CA LEU A 95 2.26 -9.55 -11.04
C LEU A 95 3.53 -9.96 -11.80
N ALA A 96 3.39 -10.58 -12.98
CA ALA A 96 4.47 -10.91 -13.90
C ALA A 96 4.20 -10.40 -15.31
N ASN A 97 5.26 -10.27 -16.10
CA ASN A 97 5.15 -10.02 -17.53
C ASN A 97 4.90 -11.31 -18.34
N GLN A 98 4.72 -11.17 -19.65
CA GLN A 98 4.43 -12.30 -20.56
C GLN A 98 5.56 -13.35 -20.63
N ALA A 99 6.78 -13.02 -20.21
CA ALA A 99 7.89 -13.95 -20.11
C ALA A 99 7.94 -14.69 -18.75
N GLY A 100 6.98 -14.44 -17.86
CA GLY A 100 6.92 -15.01 -16.51
C GLY A 100 7.87 -14.34 -15.50
N ILE A 101 8.44 -13.18 -15.84
CA ILE A 101 9.32 -12.44 -14.94
C ILE A 101 8.44 -11.56 -14.04
N TRP A 102 8.61 -11.68 -12.72
CA TRP A 102 7.91 -10.86 -11.73
C TRP A 102 8.20 -9.36 -11.96
N ASN A 103 7.14 -8.56 -11.99
CA ASN A 103 7.23 -7.10 -12.11
C ASN A 103 7.66 -6.44 -10.79
N GLY A 104 7.54 -7.16 -9.68
CA GLY A 104 7.89 -6.71 -8.33
C GLY A 104 9.34 -6.97 -7.93
N GLN A 105 9.71 -6.49 -6.75
CA GLN A 105 10.99 -6.78 -6.13
C GLN A 105 10.89 -8.10 -5.35
N CYS A 106 11.70 -9.09 -5.74
CA CYS A 106 11.75 -10.39 -5.09
C CYS A 106 12.95 -10.51 -4.15
N SER A 107 12.71 -10.97 -2.93
CA SER A 107 13.73 -11.26 -1.94
C SER A 107 13.40 -12.54 -1.20
N GLY A 108 14.27 -13.55 -1.34
CA GLY A 108 14.12 -14.85 -0.68
C GLY A 108 12.80 -15.54 -1.03
N LYS A 109 11.83 -15.45 -0.11
CA LYS A 109 10.54 -16.16 -0.18
C LYS A 109 9.36 -15.26 -0.52
N SER A 110 9.58 -14.03 -0.97
CA SER A 110 8.49 -13.11 -1.31
C SER A 110 8.85 -12.18 -2.46
N CYS A 111 7.85 -11.83 -3.24
CA CYS A 111 7.89 -10.79 -4.26
C CYS A 111 6.83 -9.74 -3.91
N THR A 112 7.22 -8.47 -3.89
CA THR A 112 6.31 -7.35 -3.62
C THR A 112 6.28 -6.43 -4.82
N LEU A 113 5.08 -6.13 -5.31
CA LEU A 113 4.83 -5.20 -6.41
C LEU A 113 3.95 -4.05 -5.92
N GLU A 114 4.41 -2.81 -6.09
CA GLU A 114 3.61 -1.61 -5.88
C GLU A 114 2.84 -1.26 -7.16
N ILE A 115 1.52 -1.22 -7.09
CA ILE A 115 0.62 -1.00 -8.23
C ILE A 115 -0.15 0.30 -8.01
N PRO A 116 -0.10 1.28 -8.94
CA PRO A 116 -0.95 2.45 -8.85
C PRO A 116 -2.39 2.09 -9.19
N LEU A 117 -3.25 1.98 -8.17
CA LEU A 117 -4.70 1.77 -8.38
C LEU A 117 -5.33 2.99 -9.06
N LEU A 118 -4.96 4.19 -8.59
CA LEU A 118 -5.39 5.47 -9.14
C LEU A 118 -4.24 6.48 -8.97
N GLU A 119 -3.60 6.86 -10.07
CA GLU A 119 -2.47 7.81 -10.04
C GLU A 119 -2.89 9.23 -9.69
N LYS A 120 -4.09 9.65 -10.11
CA LYS A 120 -4.60 11.03 -9.95
C LYS A 120 -6.02 11.01 -9.40
N ALA A 121 -6.21 10.41 -8.24
CA ALA A 121 -7.50 10.38 -7.56
C ALA A 121 -7.87 11.78 -7.06
N VAL A 122 -9.12 12.16 -7.31
CA VAL A 122 -9.73 13.39 -6.79
C VAL A 122 -10.94 12.99 -5.95
N PHE A 123 -10.81 13.15 -4.63
CA PHE A 123 -11.92 12.95 -3.71
C PHE A 123 -12.83 14.18 -3.74
N ARG A 124 -14.13 13.96 -3.95
CA ARG A 124 -15.12 15.05 -4.02
C ARG A 124 -15.70 15.42 -2.66
N GLU A 125 -15.55 14.54 -1.68
CA GLU A 125 -16.13 14.66 -0.35
C GLU A 125 -15.05 14.38 0.70
N THR A 126 -15.07 15.15 1.79
CA THR A 126 -14.30 14.80 2.98
C THR A 126 -15.03 13.72 3.78
N GLY A 127 -14.30 12.99 4.61
CA GLY A 127 -14.85 11.97 5.49
C GLY A 127 -14.27 10.58 5.23
N ASN A 128 -14.98 9.57 5.72
CA ASN A 128 -14.48 8.21 5.78
C ASN A 128 -14.83 7.44 4.50
N TYR A 129 -13.80 6.87 3.90
CA TYR A 129 -13.87 5.95 2.77
C TYR A 129 -13.52 4.55 3.25
N SER A 130 -14.03 3.55 2.53
CA SER A 130 -13.55 2.19 2.68
C SER A 130 -13.32 1.56 1.32
N LEU A 131 -12.19 0.88 1.18
CA LEU A 131 -11.80 0.13 0.00
C LEU A 131 -11.69 -1.34 0.42
N THR A 132 -12.62 -2.16 -0.02
CA THR A 132 -12.66 -3.60 0.27
C THR A 132 -12.22 -4.38 -0.95
N LEU A 133 -11.25 -5.28 -0.79
CA LEU A 133 -10.77 -6.18 -1.83
C LEU A 133 -11.23 -7.59 -1.54
N GLU A 134 -11.72 -8.23 -2.58
CA GLU A 134 -12.08 -9.64 -2.63
C GLU A 134 -11.37 -10.28 -3.81
N GLN A 135 -11.01 -11.55 -3.70
CA GLN A 135 -10.45 -12.26 -4.83
C GLN A 135 -11.50 -12.52 -5.91
N TYR A 136 -11.10 -12.40 -7.18
CA TYR A 136 -11.94 -12.62 -8.35
C TYR A 136 -11.30 -13.62 -9.32
N MET A 137 -10.54 -14.58 -8.77
CA MET A 137 -9.95 -15.68 -9.53
C MET A 137 -10.94 -16.85 -9.64
N ARG A 138 -10.63 -17.83 -10.49
CA ARG A 138 -11.42 -19.07 -10.64
C ARG A 138 -11.06 -20.14 -9.59
N GLU A 139 -9.89 -20.01 -8.97
CA GLU A 139 -9.38 -20.95 -7.98
C GLU A 139 -9.59 -20.37 -6.57
N SER A 140 -10.01 -21.21 -5.63
CA SER A 140 -10.19 -20.82 -4.24
C SER A 140 -9.89 -22.00 -3.30
N PRO A 141 -9.04 -21.82 -2.27
CA PRO A 141 -8.28 -20.60 -2.00
C PRO A 141 -7.13 -20.42 -3.00
N ILE A 142 -6.74 -19.17 -3.27
CA ILE A 142 -5.58 -18.87 -4.12
C ILE A 142 -4.30 -19.02 -3.29
N PRO A 143 -3.42 -19.99 -3.58
CA PRO A 143 -2.20 -20.18 -2.81
C PRO A 143 -1.15 -19.10 -3.13
N GLY A 144 -0.39 -18.71 -2.11
CA GLY A 144 0.81 -17.89 -2.27
C GLY A 144 0.57 -16.39 -2.26
N VAL A 145 -0.66 -15.89 -2.08
CA VAL A 145 -0.90 -14.46 -1.82
C VAL A 145 -0.74 -14.21 -0.31
N LYS A 146 0.17 -13.31 0.08
CA LYS A 146 0.61 -13.16 1.47
C LYS A 146 -0.04 -11.98 2.17
N ASP A 147 -0.01 -10.83 1.52
CA ASP A 147 -0.53 -9.59 2.08
C ASP A 147 -0.75 -8.54 1.01
N MET A 148 -1.55 -7.53 1.35
CA MET A 148 -1.67 -6.33 0.56
C MET A 148 -1.55 -5.09 1.45
N ALA A 149 -0.93 -4.03 0.95
CA ALA A 149 -0.87 -2.76 1.64
C ALA A 149 -1.43 -1.62 0.78
N LEU A 150 -2.40 -0.89 1.32
CA LEU A 150 -2.92 0.32 0.67
C LEU A 150 -2.15 1.53 1.20
N LYS A 151 -1.58 2.30 0.27
CA LYS A 151 -0.90 3.57 0.56
C LYS A 151 -1.57 4.71 -0.17
N ILE A 152 -1.74 5.83 0.51
CA ILE A 152 -2.36 7.03 -0.04
C ILE A 152 -1.45 8.22 0.27
N LYS A 153 -1.03 8.95 -0.76
CA LYS A 153 -0.27 10.20 -0.59
C LYS A 153 -0.82 11.32 -1.46
N PRO A 154 -0.82 12.57 -0.98
CA PRO A 154 -1.04 13.72 -1.83
C PRO A 154 0.12 13.88 -2.82
N ILE A 155 -0.19 14.21 -4.07
CA ILE A 155 0.80 14.40 -5.14
C ILE A 155 0.73 15.78 -5.78
N GLY A 156 -0.24 16.61 -5.40
CA GLY A 156 -0.38 17.97 -5.91
C GLY A 156 -1.72 18.59 -5.52
N MET A 157 -1.92 19.82 -5.98
CA MET A 157 -3.21 20.50 -5.93
C MET A 157 -4.00 20.24 -7.22
N ARG A 158 -5.33 20.25 -7.12
CA ARG A 158 -6.24 20.11 -8.25
C ARG A 158 -6.31 21.38 -9.10
#